data_AF-A0A662H210-F1
#
_entry.id   AF-A0A662H210-F1
#
_cell.length_a   1.000
_cell.length_b   1.000
_cell.length_c   1.000
_cell.angle_alpha   90.00
_cell.angle_beta   90.00
_cell.angle_gamma   90.00
#
_symmetry.space_group_name_H-M   'P 1'
#
loop_
_entity.id
_entity.type
_entity.pdbx_description
1 polymer ?
#
loop_
_entity_poly.entity_id
_entity_poly.type
_entity_poly.pdbx_seq_one_letter_code
_entity_poly.pdbx_strand_id
1 'polypeptide(L)'
;MIGVAVSFDMPARRLLLTKYAPKEYIGAISGFADTLAGIGTMFSPLVGGHLWAISYSAPLIVGSLFNLIAVPLAFSLKVIKRRRTKEKL
;
A
#
# COMPACT_ATOMS: atom_id res chain seq x y z
N MET A 1 15.05 4.01 8.92
CA MET A 1 13.87 3.35 9.52
C MET A 1 12.95 2.63 8.51
N ILE A 2 13.32 2.51 7.23
CA ILE A 2 12.47 1.87 6.20
C ILE A 2 12.20 0.39 6.50
N GLY A 3 13.20 -0.35 6.99
CA GLY A 3 13.07 -1.79 7.27
C GLY A 3 11.94 -2.13 8.24
N VAL A 4 11.84 -1.40 9.37
CA VAL A 4 10.79 -1.67 10.37
C VAL A 4 9.39 -1.40 9.82
N ALA A 5 9.22 -0.31 9.08
CA ALA A 5 7.92 0.04 8.50
C ALA A 5 7.44 -1.04 7.51
N VAL A 6 8.33 -1.51 6.62
CA VAL A 6 8.00 -2.53 5.63
C VAL A 6 7.67 -3.88 6.28
N SER A 7 8.39 -4.25 7.35
CA SER A 7 8.16 -5.50 8.08
C SER A 7 6.76 -5.58 8.71
N PHE A 8 6.18 -4.46 9.15
CA PHE A 8 4.82 -4.44 9.68
C PHE A 8 3.76 -4.19 8.61
N ASP A 9 4.06 -3.39 7.59
CA ASP A 9 3.11 -3.06 6.51
C ASP A 9 2.70 -4.29 5.69
N MET A 10 3.66 -5.12 5.29
CA MET A 10 3.41 -6.30 4.45
C MET A 10 2.45 -7.32 5.08
N PRO A 11 2.67 -7.83 6.31
CA PRO A 11 1.74 -8.77 6.94
C PRO A 11 0.39 -8.13 7.26
N ALA A 12 0.36 -6.85 7.66
CA ALA A 12 -0.89 -6.14 7.93
C ALA A 12 -1.75 -5.98 6.68
N ARG A 13 -1.15 -5.58 5.55
CA ARG A 13 -1.85 -5.45 4.27
C ARG A 13 -2.40 -6.80 3.80
N ARG A 14 -1.59 -7.86 3.91
CA ARG A 14 -2.03 -9.21 3.52
C ARG A 14 -3.20 -9.69 4.37
N LEU A 15 -3.17 -9.47 5.67
CA LEU A 15 -4.28 -9.80 6.57
C LEU A 15 -5.57 -9.06 6.22
N LEU A 16 -5.48 -7.77 5.85
CA LEU A 16 -6.66 -7.00 5.45
C LEU A 16 -7.26 -7.54 4.14
N LEU A 17 -6.43 -7.79 3.13
CA LEU A 17 -6.90 -8.34 1.85
C LEU A 17 -7.61 -9.68 2.04
N THR A 18 -7.03 -10.61 2.80
CA THR A 18 -7.65 -11.93 3.04
C THR A 18 -8.90 -11.86 3.92
N LYS A 19 -8.97 -10.88 4.84
CA LYS A 19 -10.14 -10.69 5.72
C LYS A 19 -11.36 -10.12 5.00
N TYR A 20 -11.15 -9.26 4.00
CA TYR A 20 -12.23 -8.63 3.24
C TYR A 20 -12.55 -9.36 1.92
N ALA A 21 -11.63 -10.19 1.42
CA ALA A 21 -11.88 -11.05 0.28
C ALA A 21 -12.91 -12.14 0.60
N PRO A 22 -13.85 -12.45 -0.33
CA PRO A 22 -14.64 -13.66 -0.26
C PRO A 22 -13.72 -14.89 -0.31
N LYS A 23 -14.08 -15.97 0.41
CA LYS A 23 -13.22 -17.14 0.61
C LYS A 23 -12.79 -17.79 -0.71
N GLU A 24 -13.66 -17.76 -1.71
CA GLU A 24 -13.46 -18.34 -3.04
C GLU A 24 -12.46 -17.52 -3.88
N TYR A 25 -12.27 -16.24 -3.59
CA TYR A 25 -11.49 -15.30 -4.40
C TYR A 25 -10.21 -14.80 -3.72
N ILE A 26 -9.85 -15.33 -2.55
CA ILE A 26 -8.66 -14.91 -1.80
C ILE A 26 -7.40 -14.97 -2.67
N GLY A 27 -7.23 -16.06 -3.45
CA GLY A 27 -6.10 -16.23 -4.35
C GLY A 27 -6.06 -15.19 -5.47
N ALA A 28 -7.20 -14.91 -6.09
CA ALA A 28 -7.30 -13.92 -7.17
C ALA A 28 -7.04 -12.49 -6.68
N ILE A 29 -7.62 -12.10 -5.56
CA ILE A 29 -7.43 -10.77 -4.94
C ILE A 29 -5.97 -10.59 -4.52
N SER A 30 -5.39 -11.65 -3.95
CA SER A 30 -3.98 -11.69 -3.57
C SER A 30 -3.06 -11.53 -4.78
N GLY A 31 -3.26 -12.33 -5.82
CA GLY A 31 -2.47 -12.27 -7.05
C GLY A 31 -2.60 -10.95 -7.79
N PHE A 32 -3.79 -10.33 -7.77
CA PHE A 32 -4.00 -9.00 -8.31
C PHE A 32 -3.20 -7.93 -7.53
N ALA A 33 -3.24 -7.97 -6.20
CA ALA A 33 -2.45 -7.06 -5.37
C ALA A 33 -0.94 -7.23 -5.60
N ASP A 34 -0.48 -8.48 -5.73
CA ASP A 34 0.93 -8.80 -5.99
C ASP A 34 1.35 -8.35 -7.40
N THR A 35 0.45 -8.42 -8.39
CA THR A 35 0.66 -7.90 -9.75
C THR A 35 0.83 -6.39 -9.75
N LEU A 36 -0.03 -5.66 -9.03
CA LEU A 36 0.09 -4.20 -8.89
C LEU A 36 1.42 -3.80 -8.24
N ALA A 37 1.83 -4.53 -7.20
CA ALA A 37 3.13 -4.32 -6.55
C ALA A 37 4.30 -4.61 -7.51
N GLY A 38 4.19 -5.68 -8.32
CA GLY A 38 5.16 -6.02 -9.36
C GLY A 38 5.32 -4.92 -10.41
N ILE A 39 4.20 -4.42 -10.95
CA ILE A 39 4.20 -3.30 -11.92
C ILE A 39 4.88 -2.07 -11.32
N GLY A 40 4.48 -1.66 -10.10
CA GLY A 40 5.11 -0.53 -9.42
C GLY A 40 6.61 -0.73 -9.25
N THR A 41 7.02 -1.94 -8.85
CA THR A 41 8.43 -2.29 -8.68
C THR A 41 9.20 -2.24 -10.00
N MET A 42 8.62 -2.69 -11.12
CA MET A 42 9.24 -2.65 -12.43
C MET A 42 9.49 -1.23 -12.93
N PHE A 43 8.53 -0.31 -12.74
CA PHE A 43 8.66 1.09 -13.19
C PHE A 43 9.40 1.99 -12.20
N SER A 44 9.49 1.60 -10.92
CA SER A 44 10.10 2.41 -9.87
C SER A 44 11.58 2.81 -10.13
N PRO A 45 12.46 1.98 -10.72
CA PRO A 45 13.85 2.38 -10.99
C PRO A 45 13.93 3.39 -12.13
N LEU A 46 13.03 3.33 -13.12
CA LEU A 46 12.99 4.30 -14.21
C LEU A 46 12.62 5.69 -13.67
N VAL A 47 11.57 5.75 -12.86
CA VAL A 47 11.13 7.00 -12.23
C VAL A 47 12.15 7.49 -11.20
N GLY A 48 12.66 6.60 -10.35
CA GLY A 48 13.65 6.92 -9.32
C GLY A 48 15.00 7.37 -9.91
N GLY A 49 15.47 6.72 -10.97
CA GLY A 49 16.68 7.10 -11.69
C GLY A 49 16.54 8.45 -12.39
N HIS A 50 15.39 8.71 -13.01
CA HIS A 50 15.11 10.02 -13.60
C HIS A 50 15.08 11.14 -12.55
N LEU A 51 14.44 10.90 -11.40
CA LEU A 51 14.42 11.86 -10.29
C LEU A 51 15.81 12.11 -9.70
N TRP A 52 16.63 11.06 -9.58
CA TRP A 52 18.01 11.16 -9.09
C TRP A 52 18.88 12.06 -9.98
N ALA A 53 18.68 11.99 -11.31
CA ALA A 53 19.41 12.81 -12.26
C ALA A 53 19.14 14.32 -12.10
N ILE A 54 17.97 14.70 -11.58
CA ILE A 54 17.63 16.10 -11.25
C ILE A 54 18.27 16.48 -9.91
N SER A 55 18.11 15.63 -8.90
CA SER A 55 18.70 15.82 -7.58
C SER A 55 18.77 14.51 -6.83
N TYR A 56 19.89 14.27 -6.15
CA TYR A 56 20.09 13.14 -5.23
C TYR A 56 18.94 12.97 -4.22
N SER A 57 18.37 14.08 -3.74
CA SER A 57 17.31 14.06 -2.71
C SER A 57 15.90 13.86 -3.28
N ALA A 58 15.69 14.08 -4.58
CA ALA A 58 14.35 14.08 -5.19
C ALA A 58 13.63 12.72 -5.10
N PRO A 59 14.26 11.55 -5.34
CA PRO A 59 13.61 10.25 -5.18
C PRO A 59 13.09 10.00 -3.77
N LEU A 60 13.85 10.45 -2.75
CA LEU A 60 13.47 10.29 -1.36
C LEU A 60 12.26 11.15 -1.00
N ILE A 61 12.24 12.41 -1.45
CA ILE A 61 11.14 13.35 -1.19
C ILE A 61 9.86 12.86 -1.88
N VAL A 62 9.96 12.49 -3.17
CA VAL A 62 8.82 12.00 -3.95
C VAL A 62 8.29 10.70 -3.36
N GLY A 63 9.16 9.73 -3.06
CA GLY A 63 8.76 8.46 -2.44
C GLY A 63 8.07 8.66 -1.09
N SER A 64 8.56 9.60 -0.28
CA SER A 64 7.95 9.95 1.01
C SER A 64 6.57 10.59 0.82
N LEU A 65 6.40 11.46 -0.17
CA LEU A 65 5.12 12.09 -0.49
C LEU A 65 4.08 11.08 -0.96
N PHE A 66 4.47 10.14 -1.84
CA PHE A 66 3.61 9.04 -2.26
C PHE A 66 3.18 8.15 -1.08
N ASN A 67 4.10 7.88 -0.13
CA ASN A 67 3.76 7.13 1.07
C ASN A 67 2.75 7.90 1.95
N LEU A 68 2.87 9.23 2.03
CA LEU A 68 1.95 10.08 2.78
C LEU A 68 0.50 10.00 2.28
N ILE A 69 0.30 9.80 0.96
CA ILE A 69 -1.03 9.63 0.35
C ILE A 69 -1.73 8.36 0.86
N ALA A 70 -0.98 7.34 1.30
CA ALA A 70 -1.56 6.12 1.85
C ALA A 70 -2.23 6.36 3.22
N VAL A 71 -1.82 7.40 3.97
CA VAL A 71 -2.35 7.72 5.30
C VAL A 71 -3.85 8.08 5.27
N PRO A 72 -4.33 9.08 4.49
CA PRO A 72 -5.75 9.41 4.45
C PRO A 72 -6.63 8.27 3.92
N LEU A 73 -6.10 7.43 3.02
CA LEU A 73 -6.78 6.22 2.56
C LEU A 73 -6.97 5.21 3.70
N ALA A 74 -5.92 4.97 4.49
CA ALA A 74 -5.99 4.09 5.66
C ALA A 74 -6.96 4.62 6.73
N PHE A 75 -6.99 5.94 6.96
CA PHE A 75 -7.96 6.56 7.88
C PHE A 75 -9.41 6.41 7.38
N SER A 76 -9.64 6.60 6.08
CA SER A 76 -10.98 6.45 5.47
C SER A 76 -11.52 5.03 5.64
N LEU A 77 -10.68 4.01 5.46
CA LEU A 77 -11.05 2.61 5.72
C LEU A 77 -11.42 2.36 7.19
N LYS A 78 -10.71 3.00 8.14
CA LYS A 78 -11.02 2.91 9.58
C LYS A 78 -12.37 3.54 9.91
N VAL A 79 -12.71 4.66 9.26
CA VAL A 79 -14.01 5.35 9.40
C VAL A 79 -15.14 4.47 8.87
N ILE A 80 -14.98 3.88 7.68
CA ILE A 80 -15.97 2.98 7.08
C ILE A 80 -16.23 1.77 7.99
N LYS A 81 -15.17 1.17 8.54
CA LYS A 81 -15.29 0.03 9.47
C LYS A 81 -16.08 0.41 10.74
N ARG A 82 -15.84 1.60 11.31
CA ARG A 82 -16.58 2.09 12.49
C ARG A 82 -18.08 2.22 12.22
N ARG A 83 -18.49 2.64 11.02
CA ARG A 83 -19.91 2.74 10.65
C ARG A 83 -20.57 1.36 10.55
N ARG A 84 -19.94 0.40 9.87
CA ARG A 84 -20.45 -0.98 9.73
C ARG A 84 -20.60 -1.75 11.05
N THR A 85 -19.78 -1.46 12.06
CA THR A 85 -19.93 -2.06 13.40
C THR A 85 -21.09 -1.44 14.18
N LYS A 86 -21.39 -0.15 13.98
CA LYS A 86 -22.53 0.52 14.64
C LYS A 86 -23.88 0.16 14.04
N GLU A 87 -23.97 -0.14 12.75
CA GLU A 87 -25.22 -0.59 12.10
C GLU A 87 -25.62 -2.03 12.44
N LYS A 88 -24.72 -2.82 13.04
CA LYS A 88 -24.98 -4.22 13.45
C LYS A 88 -25.29 -4.37 14.95
N LEU A 89 -25.29 -3.27 15.70
CA LEU A 89 -25.60 -3.18 17.14
C LEU A 89 -26.97 -2.52 17.29
#